data_AF-A0A7J7KMJ2-F1
#
_entry.id   AF-A0A7J7KMJ2-F1
#
_cell.length_a   1.000
_cell.length_b   1.000
_cell.length_c   1.000
_cell.angle_alpha   90.00
_cell.angle_beta   90.00
_cell.angle_gamma   90.00
#
_symmetry.space_group_name_H-M   'P 1'
#
loop_
_entity.id
_entity.type
_entity.pdbx_description
1 polymer ?
#
loop_
_entity_poly.entity_id
_entity_poly.type
_entity_poly.pdbx_seq_one_letter_code
_entity_poly.pdbx_strand_id
1 'polypeptide(L)'
;MTLASSDSEGEELLTSGDKLTPSGILNYSYNSHNAFEEAIDHTQTLTEYFTTYCDTQWAPSQNADPYSFTKHIETLVAEGRQFVANSKQLVAGVTQVSSATDSLLVSKMAASIRTLAKIIQRGVEALKVATQEYNMTSLRECIVTLSEAYADMLQTSYKAAGKSMEDENMMVIMHKASHLASLLSLFLKTLRSLHETDKV
;
A
#
# COMPACT_ATOMS: atom_id res chain seq x y z
N MET A 1 20.83 -42.01 18.91
CA MET A 1 20.08 -42.54 17.76
C MET A 1 19.07 -41.48 17.39
N THR A 2 19.18 -40.99 16.16
CA THR A 2 18.50 -39.83 15.58
C THR A 2 17.10 -40.19 15.07
N LEU A 3 16.30 -39.14 14.80
CA LEU A 3 15.11 -38.99 13.93
C LEU A 3 13.77 -38.97 14.71
N ALA A 4 13.06 -37.85 14.85
CA ALA A 4 12.47 -36.88 13.89
C ALA A 4 11.03 -37.26 13.46
N SER A 5 10.09 -36.36 13.75
CA SER A 5 8.85 -36.12 12.98
C SER A 5 8.36 -34.73 13.38
N SER A 6 8.62 -33.66 12.61
CA SER A 6 7.91 -33.25 11.38
C SER A 6 6.52 -32.68 11.67
N ASP A 7 6.46 -31.49 12.29
CA ASP A 7 5.29 -30.63 12.15
C ASP A 7 5.49 -29.79 10.89
N SER A 8 4.82 -30.21 9.82
CA SER A 8 4.70 -29.48 8.58
C SER A 8 3.84 -28.24 8.82
N GLU A 9 4.46 -27.06 8.80
CA GLU A 9 3.75 -25.81 8.58
C GLU A 9 3.09 -25.90 7.20
N GLY A 10 1.77 -26.07 7.20
CA GLY A 10 0.97 -26.09 5.99
C GLY A 10 1.04 -24.73 5.33
N GLU A 11 1.65 -24.67 4.15
CA GLU A 11 1.40 -23.61 3.19
C GLU A 11 -0.09 -23.62 2.86
N GLU A 12 -0.85 -22.69 3.45
CA GLU A 12 -2.20 -22.38 2.98
C GLU A 12 -2.09 -21.81 1.57
N LEU A 13 -2.34 -22.69 0.60
CA LEU A 13 -2.48 -22.35 -0.80
C LEU A 13 -3.80 -21.58 -0.96
N LEU A 14 -3.71 -20.25 -1.01
CA LEU A 14 -4.85 -19.36 -1.18
C LEU A 14 -5.50 -19.61 -2.56
N THR A 15 -6.73 -20.14 -2.57
CA THR A 15 -7.55 -20.27 -3.77
C THR A 15 -8.30 -18.97 -4.08
N SER A 16 -8.62 -18.75 -5.35
CA SER A 16 -9.11 -17.50 -5.98
C SER A 16 -10.51 -17.01 -5.57
N GLY A 17 -10.88 -17.06 -4.29
CA GLY A 17 -12.20 -16.65 -3.80
C GLY A 17 -12.22 -15.95 -2.43
N ASP A 18 -11.14 -16.01 -1.66
CA ASP A 18 -11.03 -15.26 -0.40
C ASP A 18 -10.47 -13.86 -0.68
N LYS A 19 -11.20 -12.81 -0.25
CA LYS A 19 -10.67 -11.43 -0.32
C LYS A 19 -9.36 -11.38 0.44
N LEU A 20 -8.26 -11.13 -0.27
CA LEU A 20 -6.93 -11.13 0.32
C LEU A 20 -6.82 -10.07 1.41
N THR A 21 -6.45 -10.49 2.62
CA THR A 21 -6.10 -9.58 3.70
C THR A 21 -4.78 -8.86 3.37
N PRO A 22 -4.44 -7.74 4.05
CA PRO A 22 -3.12 -7.14 3.91
C PRO A 22 -1.98 -8.15 4.11
N SER A 23 -2.12 -9.08 5.06
CA SER A 23 -1.14 -10.15 5.31
C SER A 23 -1.03 -11.15 4.14
N GLY A 24 -2.15 -11.49 3.49
CA GLY A 24 -2.14 -12.30 2.27
C GLY A 24 -1.34 -11.64 1.15
N ILE A 25 -1.52 -10.32 0.95
CA ILE A 25 -0.81 -9.56 -0.10
C ILE A 25 0.68 -9.41 0.19
N LEU A 26 1.09 -9.34 1.46
CA LEU A 26 2.51 -9.30 1.83
C LEU A 26 3.28 -10.53 1.35
N ASN A 27 2.64 -11.70 1.40
CA ASN A 27 3.22 -12.98 1.00
C ASN A 27 2.90 -13.35 -0.45
N TYR A 28 2.08 -12.56 -1.14
CA TYR A 28 1.68 -12.83 -2.51
C TYR A 28 2.86 -12.75 -3.49
N SER A 29 2.90 -13.70 -4.43
CA SER A 29 3.89 -13.76 -5.50
C SER A 29 3.24 -13.38 -6.83
N TYR A 30 3.66 -12.24 -7.38
CA TYR A 30 3.15 -11.78 -8.67
C TYR A 30 3.86 -12.52 -9.80
N ASN A 31 3.06 -13.21 -10.63
CA ASN A 31 3.54 -13.80 -11.87
C ASN A 31 3.60 -12.73 -12.99
N SER A 32 4.40 -12.91 -14.02
CA SER A 32 4.65 -11.85 -15.00
C SER A 32 3.49 -11.54 -15.96
N HIS A 33 2.54 -12.45 -16.17
CA HIS A 33 1.57 -12.33 -17.27
C HIS A 33 0.36 -11.45 -16.91
N ASN A 34 -0.11 -11.51 -15.67
CA ASN A 34 -1.23 -10.72 -15.17
C ASN A 34 -0.87 -9.90 -13.92
N ALA A 35 0.43 -9.80 -13.59
CA ALA A 35 0.97 -9.12 -12.41
C ALA A 35 0.31 -7.76 -12.11
N PHE A 36 0.15 -6.93 -13.13
CA PHE A 36 -0.41 -5.59 -12.99
C PHE A 36 -1.91 -5.61 -12.74
N GLU A 37 -2.65 -6.52 -13.38
CA GLU A 37 -4.09 -6.66 -13.17
C GLU A 37 -4.35 -7.15 -11.74
N GLU A 38 -3.61 -8.17 -11.30
CA GLU A 38 -3.66 -8.66 -9.91
C GLU A 38 -3.29 -7.56 -8.92
N ALA A 39 -2.26 -6.76 -9.20
CA ALA A 39 -1.87 -5.67 -8.31
C ALA A 39 -2.90 -4.53 -8.23
N ILE A 40 -3.60 -4.23 -9.32
CA ILE A 40 -4.68 -3.26 -9.31
C ILE A 40 -5.84 -3.78 -8.45
N ASP A 41 -6.25 -5.03 -8.65
CA ASP A 41 -7.29 -5.68 -7.85
C ASP A 41 -6.92 -5.76 -6.36
N HIS A 42 -5.68 -6.12 -6.04
CA HIS A 42 -5.17 -6.15 -4.68
C HIS A 42 -5.15 -4.75 -4.06
N THR A 43 -4.84 -3.70 -4.83
CA THR A 43 -4.91 -2.31 -4.34
C THR A 43 -6.34 -1.91 -4.00
N GLN A 44 -7.32 -2.32 -4.80
CA GLN A 44 -8.74 -2.10 -4.53
C GLN A 44 -9.18 -2.88 -3.28
N THR A 45 -8.84 -4.16 -3.19
CA THR A 45 -9.12 -5.01 -2.02
C THR A 45 -8.55 -4.42 -0.73
N LEU A 46 -7.31 -3.92 -0.77
CA LEU A 46 -6.68 -3.23 0.34
C LEU A 46 -7.44 -1.96 0.75
N THR A 47 -7.87 -1.16 -0.23
CA THR A 47 -8.63 0.08 0.00
C THR A 47 -9.99 -0.22 0.62
N GLU A 48 -10.70 -1.22 0.09
CA GLU A 48 -11.97 -1.70 0.62
C GLU A 48 -11.82 -2.23 2.05
N TYR A 49 -10.78 -3.03 2.31
CA TYR A 49 -10.48 -3.55 3.64
C TYR A 49 -10.33 -2.41 4.65
N PHE A 50 -9.53 -1.39 4.32
CA PHE A 50 -9.29 -0.26 5.20
C PHE A 50 -10.56 0.58 5.42
N THR A 51 -11.31 0.82 4.36
CA THR A 51 -12.56 1.58 4.40
C THR A 51 -13.60 0.86 5.25
N THR A 52 -13.76 -0.45 5.05
CA THR A 52 -14.68 -1.30 5.83
C THR A 52 -14.31 -1.27 7.31
N TYR A 53 -13.02 -1.36 7.64
CA TYR A 53 -12.57 -1.23 9.03
C TYR A 53 -12.98 0.11 9.64
N CYS A 54 -12.74 1.22 8.94
CA CYS A 54 -13.11 2.55 9.42
C CYS A 54 -14.62 2.72 9.61
N ASP A 55 -15.43 2.19 8.69
CA ASP A 55 -16.89 2.38 8.70
C ASP A 55 -17.62 1.46 9.68
N THR A 56 -17.12 0.24 9.89
CA THR A 56 -17.90 -0.82 10.56
C THR A 56 -17.26 -1.35 11.83
N GLN A 57 -15.94 -1.19 12.00
CA GLN A 57 -15.20 -1.79 13.11
C GLN A 57 -14.54 -0.75 14.01
N TRP A 58 -14.25 0.43 13.50
CA TRP A 58 -13.59 1.44 14.29
C TRP A 58 -14.51 1.97 15.39
N ALA A 59 -13.95 2.04 16.60
CA ALA A 59 -14.53 2.74 17.73
C ALA A 59 -13.41 3.46 18.49
N PRO A 60 -13.69 4.64 19.08
CA PRO A 60 -12.74 5.32 19.94
C PRO A 60 -12.22 4.42 21.06
N SER A 61 -10.90 4.25 21.14
CA SER A 61 -10.29 3.46 22.21
C SER A 61 -10.50 4.15 23.56
N GLN A 62 -11.04 3.40 24.53
CA GLN A 62 -11.30 3.90 25.89
C GLN A 62 -10.09 3.79 26.83
N ASN A 63 -9.10 2.96 26.47
CA ASN A 63 -7.95 2.59 27.32
C ASN A 63 -6.62 2.73 26.58
N ALA A 64 -6.52 3.65 25.61
CA ALA A 64 -5.30 3.83 24.85
C ALA A 64 -4.18 4.41 25.72
N ASP A 65 -3.00 3.79 25.67
CA ASP A 65 -1.76 4.42 26.12
C ASP A 65 -1.45 5.61 25.17
N PRO A 66 -1.26 6.84 25.68
CA PRO A 66 -0.93 8.01 24.86
C PRO A 66 0.28 7.82 23.93
N TYR A 67 1.22 6.94 24.28
CA TYR A 67 2.38 6.67 23.44
C TYR A 67 2.13 5.66 22.32
N SER A 68 1.05 4.87 22.42
CA SER A 68 0.77 3.78 21.49
C SER A 68 0.41 4.28 20.09
N PHE A 69 -0.49 5.28 19.99
CA PHE A 69 -0.87 5.87 18.71
C PHE A 69 0.33 6.54 18.03
N THR A 70 1.06 7.35 18.80
CA THR A 70 2.31 7.99 18.37
C THR A 70 3.30 7.00 17.73
N LYS A 71 3.54 5.84 18.36
CA LYS A 71 4.45 4.81 17.84
C LYS A 71 3.97 4.21 16.50
N HIS A 72 2.67 3.99 16.36
CA HIS A 72 2.10 3.51 15.09
C HIS A 72 2.21 4.56 13.98
N ILE A 73 2.02 5.84 14.30
CA ILE A 73 2.21 6.95 13.36
C ILE A 73 3.67 7.06 12.89
N GLU A 74 4.66 6.92 13.79
CA GLU A 74 6.08 6.92 13.39
C GLU A 74 6.40 5.76 12.43
N THR A 75 5.83 4.59 12.70
CA THR A 75 5.96 3.42 11.81
C THR A 75 5.32 3.71 10.45
N LEU A 76 4.12 4.32 10.42
CA LEU A 76 3.46 4.76 9.19
C LEU A 76 4.28 5.78 8.39
N VAL A 77 4.99 6.69 9.06
CA VAL A 77 5.89 7.64 8.40
C VAL A 77 7.03 6.91 7.71
N ALA A 78 7.61 5.90 8.36
CA ALA A 78 8.67 5.08 7.77
C ALA A 78 8.17 4.32 6.53
N GLU A 79 7.01 3.67 6.62
CA GLU A 79 6.40 2.96 5.48
C GLU A 79 6.01 3.92 4.34
N GLY A 80 5.47 5.10 4.66
CA GLY A 80 5.17 6.14 3.68
C GLY A 80 6.40 6.60 2.90
N ARG A 81 7.56 6.76 3.58
CA ARG A 81 8.83 7.08 2.91
C ARG A 81 9.31 5.95 2.01
N GLN A 82 9.17 4.70 2.46
CA GLN A 82 9.50 3.54 1.63
C GLN A 82 8.60 3.47 0.40
N PHE A 83 7.31 3.80 0.54
CA PHE A 83 6.37 3.80 -0.58
C PHE A 83 6.70 4.87 -1.62
N VAL A 84 7.17 6.05 -1.18
CA VAL A 84 7.71 7.09 -2.09
C VAL A 84 8.89 6.53 -2.90
N ALA A 85 9.83 5.84 -2.23
CA ALA A 85 10.99 5.26 -2.91
C ALA A 85 10.55 4.21 -3.94
N ASN A 86 9.65 3.30 -3.56
CA ASN A 86 9.16 2.24 -4.43
C ASN A 86 8.37 2.81 -5.62
N SER A 87 7.51 3.81 -5.40
CA SER A 87 6.74 4.47 -6.47
C SER A 87 7.65 5.14 -7.50
N LYS A 88 8.73 5.81 -7.05
CA LYS A 88 9.75 6.37 -7.95
C LYS A 88 10.46 5.30 -8.76
N GLN A 89 10.85 4.20 -8.12
CA GLN A 89 11.51 3.09 -8.79
C GLN A 89 10.62 2.44 -9.83
N LEU A 90 9.33 2.29 -9.55
CA LEU A 90 8.30 1.78 -10.46
C LEU A 90 8.20 2.66 -11.71
N VAL A 91 8.01 3.97 -11.55
CA VAL A 91 7.92 4.92 -12.68
C VAL A 91 9.21 4.90 -13.52
N ALA A 92 10.38 4.90 -12.87
CA ALA A 92 11.66 4.75 -13.56
C ALA A 92 11.82 3.38 -14.23
N GLY A 93 11.14 2.34 -13.74
CA GLY A 93 11.12 1.02 -14.37
C GLY A 93 10.32 1.02 -15.66
N VAL A 94 9.21 1.75 -15.71
CA VAL A 94 8.34 1.82 -16.91
C VAL A 94 9.11 2.36 -18.12
N THR A 95 10.03 3.30 -17.93
CA THR A 95 10.85 3.88 -19.01
C THR A 95 12.01 2.99 -19.45
N GLN A 96 12.32 1.92 -18.70
CA GLN A 96 13.50 1.07 -18.92
C GLN A 96 13.16 -0.28 -19.57
N VAL A 97 11.87 -0.62 -19.68
CA VAL A 97 11.43 -1.95 -20.10
C VAL A 97 10.74 -1.93 -21.45
N SER A 98 10.81 -3.06 -22.15
CA SER A 98 10.14 -3.25 -23.44
C SER A 98 8.71 -3.79 -23.30
N SER A 99 8.29 -4.24 -22.12
CA SER A 99 6.92 -4.71 -21.88
C SER A 99 6.51 -4.60 -20.40
N ALA A 100 5.21 -4.67 -20.12
CA ALA A 100 4.65 -4.70 -18.77
C ALA A 100 4.94 -6.00 -18.00
N THR A 101 5.28 -7.07 -18.71
CA THR A 101 5.60 -8.39 -18.13
C THR A 101 7.08 -8.53 -17.79
N ASP A 102 7.86 -7.46 -17.96
CA ASP A 102 9.27 -7.43 -17.62
C ASP A 102 9.45 -7.66 -16.11
N SER A 103 10.29 -8.63 -15.77
CA SER A 103 10.52 -9.06 -14.38
C SER A 103 11.00 -7.92 -13.46
N LEU A 104 11.77 -6.96 -13.98
CA LEU A 104 12.23 -5.82 -13.21
C LEU A 104 11.07 -4.90 -12.87
N LEU A 105 10.21 -4.59 -13.85
CA LEU A 105 9.03 -3.76 -13.63
C LEU A 105 8.04 -4.44 -12.67
N VAL A 106 7.79 -5.74 -12.86
CA VAL A 106 6.94 -6.55 -11.97
C VAL A 106 7.49 -6.56 -10.55
N SER A 107 8.80 -6.72 -10.36
CA SER A 107 9.42 -6.71 -9.02
C SER A 107 9.25 -5.37 -8.30
N LYS A 108 9.37 -4.26 -9.03
CA LYS A 108 9.20 -2.89 -8.50
C LYS A 108 7.75 -2.61 -8.12
N MET A 109 6.81 -3.04 -8.96
CA MET A 109 5.38 -3.00 -8.67
C MET A 109 5.06 -3.83 -7.41
N ALA A 110 5.56 -5.06 -7.34
CA ALA A 110 5.35 -5.96 -6.20
C ALA A 110 5.91 -5.38 -4.89
N ALA A 111 7.08 -4.75 -4.93
CA ALA A 111 7.64 -4.05 -3.77
C ALA A 111 6.75 -2.89 -3.31
N SER A 112 6.24 -2.11 -4.26
CA SER A 112 5.38 -0.97 -3.98
C SER A 112 4.04 -1.39 -3.36
N ILE A 113 3.35 -2.38 -3.92
CA ILE A 113 2.08 -2.85 -3.36
C ILE A 113 2.23 -3.53 -1.99
N ARG A 114 3.34 -4.25 -1.74
CA ARG A 114 3.62 -4.77 -0.40
C ARG A 114 3.78 -3.64 0.62
N THR A 115 4.44 -2.54 0.26
CA THR A 115 4.52 -1.39 1.15
C THR A 115 3.15 -0.73 1.35
N LEU A 116 2.30 -0.68 0.33
CA LEU A 116 0.91 -0.21 0.52
C LEU A 116 0.14 -1.11 1.51
N ALA A 117 0.28 -2.43 1.39
CA ALA A 117 -0.32 -3.37 2.33
C ALA A 117 0.18 -3.12 3.77
N LYS A 118 1.48 -2.82 3.96
CA LYS A 118 2.02 -2.40 5.26
C LYS A 118 1.40 -1.09 5.74
N ILE A 119 1.29 -0.07 4.89
CA ILE A 119 0.64 1.20 5.26
C ILE A 119 -0.77 0.95 5.77
N ILE A 120 -1.56 0.12 5.09
CA ILE A 120 -2.93 -0.19 5.49
C ILE A 120 -2.98 -1.00 6.79
N GLN A 121 -2.15 -2.03 6.92
CA GLN A 121 -2.06 -2.79 8.17
C GLN A 121 -1.69 -1.90 9.35
N ARG A 122 -0.67 -1.04 9.20
CA ARG A 122 -0.24 -0.09 10.24
C ARG A 122 -1.28 1.00 10.48
N GLY A 123 -2.02 1.40 9.45
CA GLY A 123 -3.17 2.30 9.56
C GLY A 123 -4.23 1.73 10.48
N VAL A 124 -4.62 0.48 10.26
CA VAL A 124 -5.57 -0.23 11.14
C VAL A 124 -5.03 -0.31 12.57
N GLU A 125 -3.76 -0.69 12.75
CA GLU A 125 -3.15 -0.75 14.08
C GLU A 125 -3.13 0.61 14.80
N ALA A 126 -2.82 1.71 14.08
CA ALA A 126 -2.93 3.05 14.63
C ALA A 126 -4.37 3.37 15.05
N LEU A 127 -5.35 3.04 14.21
CA LEU A 127 -6.76 3.31 14.49
C LEU A 127 -7.33 2.50 15.64
N LYS A 128 -6.82 1.29 15.91
CA LYS A 128 -7.19 0.49 17.09
C LYS A 128 -6.90 1.19 18.42
N VAL A 129 -5.88 2.05 18.43
CA VAL A 129 -5.48 2.80 19.63
C VAL A 129 -5.83 4.29 19.55
N ALA A 130 -6.47 4.73 18.46
CA ALA A 130 -6.92 6.10 18.32
C ALA A 130 -8.11 6.39 19.25
N THR A 131 -8.02 7.50 19.98
CA THR A 131 -9.08 7.97 20.89
C THR A 131 -9.99 9.00 20.23
N GLN A 132 -9.51 9.69 19.19
CA GLN A 132 -10.22 10.79 18.55
C GLN A 132 -10.71 10.41 17.15
N GLU A 133 -11.96 10.75 16.85
CA GLU A 133 -12.56 10.57 15.52
C GLU A 133 -11.81 11.33 14.44
N TYR A 134 -11.26 12.51 14.76
CA TYR A 134 -10.41 13.26 13.85
C TYR A 134 -9.22 12.44 13.33
N ASN A 135 -8.59 11.63 14.20
CA ASN A 135 -7.47 10.78 13.80
C ASN A 135 -7.92 9.69 12.81
N MET A 136 -9.12 9.13 13.03
CA MET A 136 -9.73 8.17 12.12
C MET A 136 -10.04 8.80 10.76
N THR A 137 -10.79 9.89 10.73
CA THR A 137 -11.20 10.55 9.48
C THR A 137 -9.98 11.01 8.68
N SER A 138 -8.97 11.60 9.34
CA SER A 138 -7.75 12.08 8.68
C SER A 138 -6.92 10.94 8.08
N LEU A 139 -6.73 9.83 8.82
CA LEU A 139 -6.01 8.67 8.31
C LEU A 139 -6.77 7.97 7.19
N ARG A 140 -8.09 7.84 7.33
CA ARG A 140 -8.99 7.27 6.32
C ARG A 140 -8.84 8.02 4.99
N GLU A 141 -9.09 9.33 5.00
CA GLU A 141 -9.07 10.14 3.79
C GLU A 141 -7.72 10.05 3.08
N CYS A 142 -6.62 10.15 3.83
CA CYS A 142 -5.29 10.12 3.23
C CYS A 142 -4.94 8.75 2.64
N ILE A 143 -5.20 7.65 3.36
CA ILE A 143 -4.83 6.30 2.90
C ILE A 143 -5.72 5.86 1.73
N VAL A 144 -7.02 6.15 1.76
CA VAL A 144 -7.94 5.83 0.66
C VAL A 144 -7.54 6.59 -0.60
N THR A 145 -7.42 7.92 -0.51
CA THR A 145 -7.01 8.76 -1.66
C THR A 145 -5.67 8.33 -2.23
N LEU A 146 -4.71 7.99 -1.36
CA LEU A 146 -3.40 7.49 -1.78
C LEU A 146 -3.49 6.16 -2.54
N SER A 147 -4.33 5.24 -2.07
CA SER A 147 -4.49 3.90 -2.64
C SER A 147 -5.17 3.96 -4.01
N GLU A 148 -6.21 4.79 -4.14
CA GLU A 148 -6.90 5.04 -5.42
C GLU A 148 -5.96 5.66 -6.46
N ALA A 149 -5.21 6.70 -6.08
CA ALA A 149 -4.24 7.32 -6.97
C ALA A 149 -3.11 6.34 -7.38
N TYR A 150 -2.74 5.42 -6.48
CA TYR A 150 -1.77 4.38 -6.79
C TYR A 150 -2.32 3.34 -7.77
N ALA A 151 -3.58 2.90 -7.62
CA ALA A 151 -4.24 2.00 -8.58
C ALA A 151 -4.28 2.62 -9.99
N ASP A 152 -4.64 3.89 -10.08
CA ASP A 152 -4.59 4.68 -11.33
C ASP A 152 -3.18 4.70 -11.94
N MET A 153 -2.16 4.87 -11.10
CA MET A 153 -0.77 4.87 -11.55
C MET A 153 -0.35 3.48 -12.05
N LEU A 154 -0.76 2.40 -11.40
CA LEU A 154 -0.51 1.03 -11.85
C LEU A 154 -1.16 0.75 -13.21
N GLN A 155 -2.42 1.13 -13.37
CA GLN A 155 -3.15 0.98 -14.63
C GLN A 155 -2.46 1.74 -15.77
N THR A 156 -1.99 2.95 -15.49
CA THR A 156 -1.26 3.75 -16.49
C THR A 156 0.12 3.16 -16.77
N SER A 157 0.82 2.65 -15.74
CA SER A 157 2.12 1.98 -15.88
C SER A 157 2.05 0.76 -16.79
N TYR A 158 0.99 -0.05 -16.64
CA TYR A 158 0.72 -1.19 -17.50
C TYR A 158 0.58 -0.79 -18.98
N LYS A 159 -0.16 0.29 -19.25
CA LYS A 159 -0.39 0.81 -20.62
C LYS A 159 0.85 1.47 -21.23
N ALA A 160 1.69 2.09 -20.41
CA ALA A 160 2.87 2.84 -20.84
C ALA A 160 4.13 1.98 -21.02
N ALA A 161 4.18 0.78 -20.42
CA ALA A 161 5.36 -0.08 -20.49
C ALA A 161 5.68 -0.50 -21.94
N GLY A 162 6.95 -0.36 -22.34
CA GLY A 162 7.40 -0.65 -23.71
C GLY A 162 7.06 0.41 -24.76
N LYS A 163 6.47 1.55 -24.35
CA LYS A 163 6.15 2.66 -25.25
C LYS A 163 7.32 3.66 -25.34
N SER A 164 7.34 4.44 -26.43
CA SER A 164 8.28 5.55 -26.61
C SER A 164 8.03 6.67 -25.59
N MET A 165 9.05 7.48 -25.31
CA MET A 165 8.91 8.66 -24.44
C MET A 165 7.96 9.72 -25.01
N GLU A 166 7.72 9.71 -26.32
CA GLU A 166 6.76 10.59 -27.01
C GLU A 166 5.32 10.05 -26.98
N ASP A 167 5.10 8.84 -26.47
CA ASP A 167 3.78 8.23 -26.38
C ASP A 167 2.90 8.94 -25.33
N GLU A 168 1.62 9.11 -25.64
CA GLU A 168 0.65 9.75 -24.76
C GLU A 168 0.58 9.05 -23.38
N ASN A 169 0.63 7.72 -23.35
CA ASN A 169 0.60 6.98 -22.09
C ASN A 169 1.83 7.27 -21.23
N MET A 170 2.99 7.55 -21.84
CA MET A 170 4.19 7.95 -21.12
C MET A 170 4.06 9.36 -20.52
N MET A 171 3.39 10.28 -21.20
CA MET A 171 3.08 11.60 -20.62
C MET A 171 2.07 11.47 -19.47
N VAL A 172 1.05 10.63 -19.62
CA VAL A 172 0.03 10.40 -18.58
C VAL A 172 0.64 9.79 -17.32
N ILE A 173 1.55 8.82 -17.44
CA ILE A 173 2.20 8.25 -16.24
C ILE A 173 3.03 9.29 -15.50
N MET A 174 3.75 10.18 -16.19
CA MET A 174 4.52 11.24 -15.53
C MET A 174 3.62 12.21 -14.76
N HIS A 175 2.44 12.53 -15.31
CA HIS A 175 1.43 13.31 -14.60
C HIS A 175 0.87 12.56 -13.38
N LYS A 176 0.49 11.29 -13.54
CA LYS A 176 -0.02 10.45 -12.43
C LYS A 176 1.02 10.25 -11.33
N ALA A 177 2.29 10.06 -11.69
CA ALA A 177 3.41 9.97 -10.75
C ALA A 177 3.60 11.27 -9.96
N SER A 178 3.49 12.42 -10.63
CA SER A 178 3.57 13.74 -9.98
C SER A 178 2.42 13.94 -9.01
N HIS A 179 1.19 13.57 -9.42
CA HIS A 179 0.02 13.61 -8.54
C HIS A 179 0.17 12.70 -7.31
N LEU A 180 0.62 11.46 -7.50
CA LEU A 180 0.88 10.54 -6.39
C LEU A 180 1.96 11.09 -5.43
N ALA A 181 3.00 11.73 -5.96
CA ALA A 181 4.04 12.36 -5.13
C ALA A 181 3.48 13.52 -4.29
N SER A 182 2.55 14.32 -4.82
CA SER A 182 1.85 15.37 -4.07
C SER A 182 0.99 14.76 -2.95
N LEU A 183 0.22 13.70 -3.24
CA LEU A 183 -0.57 13.00 -2.24
C LEU A 183 0.29 12.35 -1.15
N LEU A 184 1.43 11.77 -1.51
CA LEU A 184 2.38 11.22 -0.54
C LEU A 184 2.96 12.30 0.36
N SER A 185 3.24 13.47 -0.20
CA SER A 185 3.70 14.62 0.58
C SER A 185 2.62 15.10 1.56
N LEU A 186 1.35 15.10 1.15
CA LEU A 186 0.22 15.41 2.01
C LEU A 186 0.06 14.35 3.11
N PHE A 187 0.05 13.06 2.75
CA PHE A 187 -0.01 11.95 3.71
C PHE A 187 1.07 12.07 4.79
N LEU A 188 2.33 12.29 4.41
CA LEU A 188 3.44 12.46 5.36
C LEU A 188 3.34 13.74 6.20
N LYS A 189 2.62 14.77 5.75
CA LYS A 189 2.33 15.97 6.55
C LYS A 189 1.20 15.68 7.54
N THR A 190 0.13 15.02 7.10
CA THR A 190 -0.99 14.61 7.96
C THR A 190 -0.50 13.71 9.09
N LEU A 191 0.31 12.69 8.80
CA LEU A 191 0.89 11.84 9.84
C LEU A 191 1.69 12.64 10.88
N ARG A 192 2.45 13.65 10.44
CA ARG A 192 3.19 14.52 11.38
C ARG A 192 2.25 15.37 12.23
N SER A 193 1.20 15.93 11.65
CA SER A 193 0.20 16.69 12.39
C SER A 193 -0.52 15.82 13.43
N LEU A 194 -0.84 14.57 13.09
CA LEU A 194 -1.47 13.61 14.01
C LEU A 194 -0.54 13.25 15.17
N HIS A 195 0.76 13.10 14.90
CA HIS A 195 1.77 12.87 15.93
C HIS A 195 1.93 14.05 16.91
N GLU A 196 1.70 15.29 16.45
CA GLU A 196 1.81 16.49 17.29
C GLU A 196 0.54 16.74 18.13
N THR A 197 -0.63 16.35 17.60
CA THR A 197 -1.93 16.59 18.27
C THR A 197 -2.16 15.65 19.45
N ASP A 198 -1.56 14.46 19.44
CA ASP A 198 -1.68 13.44 20.50
C ASP A 198 -0.76 13.69 21.71
N LYS A 199 0.07 14.75 21.66
CA LYS A 199 0.98 15.15 22.75
C LYS A 199 0.38 16.19 23.70
N VAL A 200 -0.86 16.63 23.45
CA VAL A 200 -1.59 17.66 24.21
C VAL A 200 -2.70 17.00 25.02
#